data_AF-A0A4Z0PYD2-F1
#
_entry.id   AF-A0A4Z0PYD2-F1
#
_cell.length_a   1.000
_cell.length_b   1.000
_cell.length_c   1.000
_cell.angle_alpha   90.00
_cell.angle_beta   90.00
_cell.angle_gamma   90.00
#
_symmetry.space_group_name_H-M   'P 1'
#
loop_
_entity.id
_entity.type
_entity.pdbx_description
1 polymer ?
#
loop_
_entity_poly.entity_id
_entity_poly.type
_entity_poly.pdbx_seq_one_letter_code
_entity_poly.pdbx_strand_id
1 'polypeptide(L)' 'MTPLSSPLSQYWQTVVERLPEGFTETSLSVQAKSVLTFSDFALDLSLKHKRLSP' A
#
# COMPACT_ATOMS: atom_id res chain seq x y z
N MET A 1 13.87 -8.49 7.48
CA MET A 1 12.91 -7.39 7.70
C MET A 1 12.00 -7.82 8.83
N THR A 2 11.73 -6.95 9.79
CA THR A 2 10.81 -7.25 10.90
C THR A 2 9.41 -7.45 10.34
N PRO A 3 8.72 -8.55 10.67
CA PRO A 3 7.32 -8.73 10.27
C PRO A 3 6.47 -7.60 10.86
N LEU A 4 5.48 -7.14 10.11
CA LEU A 4 4.52 -6.14 10.58
C LEU A 4 3.87 -6.66 11.87
N SER A 5 3.82 -5.83 12.92
CA SER A 5 3.14 -6.20 14.16
C SER A 5 1.64 -6.45 13.90
N SER A 6 0.96 -7.16 14.81
CA SER A 6 -0.45 -7.53 14.65
C SER A 6 -1.38 -6.36 14.24
N PRO A 7 -1.25 -5.14 14.81
CA PRO A 7 -2.06 -4.00 14.40
C PRO A 7 -1.73 -3.48 12.99
N LEU A 8 -0.45 -3.45 12.63
CA LEU A 8 0.00 -3.02 11.31
C LEU A 8 -0.38 -4.01 10.21
N SER A 9 -0.39 -5.30 10.52
CA SER A 9 -0.87 -6.34 9.61
C SER A 9 -2.37 -6.21 9.34
N GLN A 10 -3.17 -5.81 10.33
CA GLN A 10 -4.59 -5.50 10.13
C GLN A 10 -4.78 -4.24 9.30
N TYR A 11 -4.03 -3.17 9.59
CA TYR A 11 -4.08 -1.94 8.79
C TYR A 11 -3.68 -2.20 7.33
N TRP A 12 -2.68 -3.05 7.10
CA TRP A 12 -2.25 -3.44 5.76
C TRP A 12 -3.37 -4.03 4.92
N GLN A 13 -4.28 -4.83 5.49
CA GLN A 13 -5.43 -5.36 4.76
C GLN A 13 -6.33 -4.24 4.23
N THR A 14 -6.60 -3.22 5.04
CA THR A 14 -7.37 -2.02 4.64
C THR A 14 -6.64 -1.21 3.57
N VAL A 15 -5.32 -1.11 3.65
CA VAL A 15 -4.49 -0.46 2.63
C VAL A 15 -4.58 -1.19 1.30
N VAL A 16 -4.52 -2.53 1.32
CA VAL A 16 -4.66 -3.38 0.13
C VAL A 16 -6.03 -3.24 -0.52
N GLU A 17 -7.12 -3.21 0.26
CA GLU A 17 -8.47 -2.99 -0.28
C GLU A 17 -8.64 -1.62 -0.94
N ARG A 18 -7.91 -0.61 -0.46
CA ARG A 18 -7.92 0.73 -1.04
C ARG A 18 -7.03 0.85 -2.25
N LEU A 19 -6.00 0.03 -2.37
CA LEU A 19 -5.03 0.12 -3.46
C LEU A 19 -5.70 -0.06 -4.82
N PRO A 20 -5.24 0.65 -5.86
CA PRO A 20 -5.84 0.54 -7.18
C PRO A 20 -5.57 -0.82 -7.83
N GLU A 21 -6.48 -1.27 -8.71
CA GLU A 21 -6.28 -2.48 -9.50
C GLU A 21 -4.96 -2.41 -10.30
N GLY A 22 -4.01 -3.29 -9.98
CA GLY A 22 -2.66 -3.29 -10.54
C GLY A 22 -1.55 -3.15 -9.48
N PHE A 23 -1.87 -2.61 -8.30
CA PHE A 23 -1.00 -2.71 -7.13
C PHE A 23 -1.29 -4.01 -6.37
N THR A 24 -0.79 -5.12 -6.91
CA THR A 24 -0.89 -6.42 -6.24
C THR A 24 0.20 -6.57 -5.18
N GLU A 25 -0.11 -7.30 -4.11
CA GLU A 25 0.85 -7.57 -3.04
C GLU A 25 2.13 -8.24 -3.55
N THR A 26 2.03 -8.96 -4.67
CA THR A 26 3.15 -9.62 -5.36
C THR A 26 3.97 -8.67 -6.24
N SER A 27 3.39 -7.56 -6.71
CA SER A 27 4.09 -6.52 -7.45
C SER A 27 4.79 -5.50 -6.55
N LEU A 28 4.40 -5.44 -5.27
CA LEU A 28 4.94 -4.49 -4.29
C LEU A 28 6.14 -5.07 -3.55
N SER A 29 7.26 -4.35 -3.60
CA SER A 29 8.43 -4.67 -2.77
C SER A 29 8.08 -4.56 -1.28
N VAL A 30 8.79 -5.30 -0.44
CA VAL A 30 8.52 -5.29 1.01
C VAL A 30 8.68 -3.88 1.60
N GLN A 31 9.60 -3.07 1.07
CA GLN A 31 9.73 -1.66 1.45
C GLN A 31 8.52 -0.82 1.02
N ALA A 32 8.01 -1.03 -0.20
CA ALA A 32 6.83 -0.31 -0.67
C ALA A 32 5.60 -0.63 0.20
N LYS A 33 5.44 -1.90 0.63
CA LYS A 33 4.39 -2.26 1.59
C LYS A 33 4.55 -1.51 2.90
N SER A 34 5.77 -1.45 3.46
CA SER A 34 6.03 -0.66 4.67
C SER A 34 5.70 0.82 4.48
N VAL A 35 6.17 1.45 3.40
CA VAL A 35 5.91 2.86 3.11
C VAL A 35 4.40 3.12 2.98
N LEU A 36 3.66 2.24 2.30
CA LEU A 36 2.20 2.35 2.16
C LEU A 36 1.45 2.09 3.47
N THR A 37 1.98 1.22 4.34
CA THR A 37 1.37 0.93 5.66
C THR A 37 1.59 2.07 6.65
N PHE A 38 2.74 2.75 6.57
CA PHE A 38 3.11 3.79 7.54
C PHE A 38 2.85 5.22 7.04
N SER A 39 2.64 5.42 5.74
CA SER A 39 2.44 6.74 5.14
C SER A 39 1.16 6.82 4.32
N ASP A 40 0.16 7.49 4.90
CA ASP A 40 -1.09 7.80 4.20
C ASP A 40 -0.86 8.70 2.99
N PHE A 41 0.20 9.51 3.00
CA PHE A 41 0.60 10.32 1.85
C PHE A 41 1.04 9.46 0.66
N ALA A 42 1.82 8.41 0.89
CA ALA A 42 2.22 7.48 -0.16
C ALA A 42 1.03 6.68 -0.72
N LEU A 43 0.08 6.33 0.16
CA LEU A 43 -1.17 5.69 -0.24
C LEU A 43 -2.01 6.63 -1.12
N ASP A 44 -2.28 7.85 -0.68
CA ASP A 44 -3.05 8.85 -1.43
C ASP A 44 -2.41 9.20 -2.78
N LEU A 45 -1.08 9.30 -2.85
CA LEU A 45 -0.35 9.46 -4.10
C LEU A 45 -0.55 8.28 -5.05
N SER A 46 -0.49 7.05 -4.56
CA SER A 46 -0.67 5.83 -5.37
C SER A 46 -2.09 5.76 -5.94
N LEU A 47 -3.09 6.22 -5.19
CA LEU A 47 -4.47 6.33 -5.64
C LEU A 47 -4.65 7.43 -6.70
N LYS A 48 -4.01 8.58 -6.52
CA LYS A 48 -4.09 9.70 -7.45
C LYS A 48 -3.34 9.46 -8.76
N HIS A 49 -2.19 8.79 -8.71
CA HIS A 49 -1.34 8.60 -9.90
C HIS A 49 -2.01 7.72 -10.96
N LYS A 50 -2.81 6.70 -10.59
CA LYS A 50 -3.56 5.89 -11.56
C LYS A 50 -4.72 6.67 -12.21
N ARG A 51 -5.25 7.70 -11.55
CA ARG A 51 -6.35 8.52 -12.08
C ARG A 51 -5.93 9.47 -13.22
N LEU A 52 -4.63 9.56 -13.50
CA LEU A 52 -4.05 10.44 -14.52
C LEU A 52 -3.49 9.68 -15.74
N SER A 53 -3.76 8.38 -15.87
CA SER A 53 -3.52 7.70 -17.14
C SER A 53 -4.68 8.00 -18.11
N PRO A 54 -4.44 8.66 -19.25
CA PRO A 54 -5.45 8.93 -20.27
C PRO A 54 -5.95 7.66 -20.97
#